data_AF-A0A444JE16-F1
#
_entry.id   AF-A0A444JE16-F1
#
_cell.length_a   1.000
_cell.length_b   1.000
_cell.length_c   1.000
_cell.angle_alpha   90.00
_cell.angle_beta   90.00
_cell.angle_gamma   90.00
#
_symmetry.space_group_name_H-M   'P 1'
#
loop_
_entity.id
_entity.type
_entity.pdbx_description
1 polymer ?
#
loop_
_entity_poly.entity_id
_entity_poly.type
_entity_poly.pdbx_seq_one_letter_code
_entity_poly.pdbx_strand_id
1 'polypeptide(L)'
;MYYYEVISDEYRFEEFVLDLFNAKYNTQSFQLYKTKGATQHGIDVFSTEKKIVIQCKKKDLSRTDYMLKKELAQDLDESLQAIEELPFNFEFFILATTTKKYTTIQDKTAKLSQDKPFDVQFLSWKDIERVIQQYPELRKQYYPHLVAPELMDSVQGSITPTVAVNGNDNMVAGRDLTVAQKIIKKNEVIPDAGGRHITDQEAYKIKNEVKKYSDFMKEAGLNPNPSKVWKRL
;
A
#
# COMPACT_ATOMS: atom_id res chain seq x y z
N MET A 1 9.53 15.34 4.34
CA MET A 1 9.66 14.04 3.65
C MET A 1 8.53 13.17 4.15
N TYR A 2 7.63 12.72 3.27
CA TYR A 2 6.53 11.84 3.68
C TYR A 2 7.08 10.42 3.89
N TYR A 3 6.63 9.79 4.97
CA TYR A 3 6.82 8.36 5.21
C TYR A 3 5.58 7.64 4.71
N TYR A 4 5.74 6.60 3.89
CA TYR A 4 4.61 5.82 3.40
C TYR A 4 4.62 4.48 4.12
N GLU A 5 3.51 4.16 4.80
CA GLU A 5 3.36 2.83 5.35
C GLU A 5 3.32 1.78 4.23
N VAL A 6 3.88 0.63 4.54
CA VAL A 6 3.91 -0.51 3.62
C VAL A 6 2.49 -1.00 3.37
N ILE A 7 2.18 -1.25 2.10
CA ILE A 7 0.93 -1.92 1.71
C ILE A 7 0.97 -3.36 2.24
N SER A 8 0.04 -3.68 3.14
CA SER A 8 0.05 -4.92 3.91
C SER A 8 -0.59 -6.12 3.19
N ASP A 9 -1.46 -5.84 2.21
CA ASP A 9 -2.12 -6.80 1.34
C ASP A 9 -1.31 -7.06 0.07
N GLU A 10 -1.11 -8.32 -0.28
CA GLU A 10 -0.24 -8.73 -1.38
C GLU A 10 -0.81 -8.31 -2.75
N TYR A 11 -2.10 -8.53 -2.98
CA TYR A 11 -2.75 -8.14 -4.22
C TYR A 11 -2.78 -6.63 -4.41
N ARG A 12 -3.06 -5.88 -3.34
CA ARG A 12 -3.01 -4.42 -3.38
C ARG A 12 -1.59 -3.90 -3.61
N PHE A 13 -0.55 -4.61 -3.15
CA PHE A 13 0.83 -4.25 -3.43
C PHE A 13 1.17 -4.45 -4.91
N GLU A 14 0.69 -5.52 -5.54
CA GLU A 14 0.85 -5.75 -6.98
C GLU A 14 0.13 -4.69 -7.82
N GLU A 15 -1.12 -4.36 -7.48
CA GLU A 15 -1.90 -3.27 -8.13
C GLU A 15 -1.18 -1.93 -7.98
N PHE A 16 -0.63 -1.67 -6.79
CA PHE A 16 0.17 -0.48 -6.55
C PHE A 16 1.43 -0.42 -7.42
N VAL A 17 2.17 -1.52 -7.54
CA VAL A 17 3.39 -1.58 -8.37
C VAL A 17 3.03 -1.42 -9.85
N LEU A 18 1.94 -2.03 -10.31
CA LEU A 18 1.38 -1.82 -11.64
C LEU A 18 1.14 -0.33 -11.92
N ASP A 19 0.37 0.33 -11.07
CA ASP A 19 0.01 1.73 -11.24
C ASP A 19 1.24 2.65 -11.15
N LEU A 20 2.17 2.33 -10.24
CA LEU A 20 3.45 3.03 -10.10
C LEU A 20 4.28 2.97 -11.38
N PHE A 21 4.36 1.81 -12.03
CA PHE A 21 5.12 1.65 -13.27
C PHE A 21 4.42 2.28 -14.47
N ASN A 22 3.09 2.18 -14.57
CA ASN A 22 2.33 2.90 -15.58
C ASN A 22 2.51 4.42 -15.46
N ALA A 23 2.46 4.97 -14.24
CA ALA A 23 2.75 6.39 -14.01
C ALA A 23 4.22 6.74 -14.29
N LYS A 24 5.17 5.91 -13.83
CA LYS A 24 6.61 6.15 -14.01
C LYS A 24 7.02 6.24 -15.48
N TYR A 25 6.47 5.36 -16.30
CA TYR A 25 6.77 5.30 -17.73
C TYR A 25 5.77 6.08 -18.60
N ASN A 26 4.81 6.78 -17.99
CA ASN A 26 3.72 7.48 -18.66
C ASN A 26 3.05 6.61 -19.74
N THR A 27 2.61 5.42 -19.34
CA THR A 27 2.03 4.40 -20.21
C THR A 27 0.87 3.68 -19.52
N GLN A 28 0.15 2.85 -20.27
CA GLN A 28 -0.83 1.89 -19.77
C GLN A 28 -0.46 0.45 -20.14
N SER A 29 0.78 0.24 -20.60
CA SER A 29 1.26 -1.03 -21.14
C SER A 29 1.64 -2.06 -20.08
N PHE A 30 1.72 -1.68 -18.81
CA PHE A 30 1.90 -2.65 -17.73
C PHE A 30 0.56 -3.29 -17.39
N GLN A 31 0.60 -4.59 -17.11
CA GLN A 31 -0.59 -5.40 -16.81
C GLN A 31 -0.26 -6.42 -15.72
N LEU A 32 -1.27 -6.84 -14.95
CA LEU A 32 -1.12 -7.97 -14.02
C LEU A 32 -1.06 -9.28 -14.81
N TYR A 33 -0.12 -10.16 -14.44
CA TYR A 33 0.06 -11.48 -15.02
C TYR A 33 -0.68 -12.54 -14.18
N LYS A 34 -2.02 -12.45 -14.13
CA LYS A 34 -2.87 -13.35 -13.34
C LYS A 34 -3.71 -14.24 -14.25
N THR A 35 -3.44 -15.53 -14.25
CA THR A 35 -4.34 -16.53 -14.85
C THR A 35 -4.96 -17.36 -13.73
N LYS A 36 -6.29 -17.25 -13.54
CA LYS A 36 -7.00 -18.11 -12.58
C LYS A 36 -6.81 -19.58 -12.96
N GLY A 37 -6.14 -20.34 -12.10
CA GLY A 37 -5.97 -21.79 -12.25
C GLY A 37 -4.77 -22.26 -13.08
N ALA A 38 -3.90 -21.35 -13.56
CA ALA A 38 -2.63 -21.73 -14.17
C ALA A 38 -1.49 -21.64 -13.14
N THR A 39 -0.44 -22.43 -13.37
CA THR A 39 0.84 -22.28 -12.66
C THR A 39 1.33 -20.86 -12.84
N GLN A 40 1.42 -20.10 -11.75
CA GLN A 40 1.95 -18.74 -11.80
C GLN A 40 3.45 -18.82 -12.09
N HIS A 41 3.90 -18.20 -13.18
CA HIS A 41 5.32 -18.17 -13.59
C HIS A 41 6.18 -17.24 -12.72
N GLY A 42 5.84 -17.07 -11.45
CA GLY A 42 6.57 -16.17 -10.54
C GLY A 42 6.73 -14.77 -11.11
N ILE A 43 5.71 -14.26 -11.80
CA ILE A 43 5.60 -12.87 -12.28
C ILE A 43 4.21 -12.37 -11.95
N ASP A 44 4.14 -11.15 -11.40
CA ASP A 44 2.88 -10.51 -11.04
C ASP A 44 2.52 -9.39 -12.00
N VAL A 45 3.51 -8.66 -12.54
CA VAL A 45 3.31 -7.53 -13.45
C VAL A 45 4.27 -7.65 -14.63
N PHE A 46 3.81 -7.33 -15.83
CA PHE A 46 4.65 -7.31 -17.02
C PHE A 46 4.24 -6.20 -17.99
N SER A 47 5.16 -5.83 -18.87
CA SER A 47 4.88 -5.03 -20.05
C SER A 47 5.74 -5.50 -21.22
N THR A 48 5.10 -6.00 -22.28
CA THR A 48 5.80 -6.38 -23.52
C THR A 48 6.34 -5.17 -24.27
N GLU A 49 5.64 -4.04 -24.22
CA GLU A 49 6.10 -2.78 -24.82
C GLU A 49 7.40 -2.29 -24.16
N LYS A 50 7.44 -2.25 -22.82
CA LYS A 50 8.63 -1.83 -22.08
C LYS A 50 9.66 -2.93 -21.91
N LYS A 51 9.32 -4.18 -22.26
CA LYS A 51 10.14 -5.38 -22.06
C LYS A 51 10.57 -5.54 -20.60
N ILE A 52 9.63 -5.30 -19.68
CA ILE A 52 9.87 -5.39 -18.23
C ILE A 52 8.94 -6.44 -17.65
N VAL A 53 9.50 -7.32 -16.82
CA VAL A 53 8.75 -8.24 -15.95
C VAL A 53 9.07 -7.93 -14.50
N ILE A 54 8.07 -8.03 -13.64
CA ILE A 54 8.17 -7.64 -12.24
C ILE A 54 7.52 -8.72 -11.38
N GLN A 55 8.29 -9.23 -10.42
CA GLN A 55 7.76 -10.00 -9.31
C GLN A 55 7.63 -9.09 -8.09
N CYS A 56 6.44 -9.04 -7.52
CA CYS A 56 6.13 -8.36 -6.27
C CYS A 56 6.25 -9.36 -5.12
N LYS A 57 6.98 -9.00 -4.06
CA LYS A 57 7.08 -9.79 -2.83
C LYS A 57 6.81 -8.93 -1.61
N LYS A 58 5.59 -9.04 -1.09
CA LYS A 58 5.25 -8.50 0.23
C LYS A 58 5.84 -9.42 1.30
N LYS A 59 6.60 -8.85 2.23
CA LYS A 59 7.21 -9.60 3.34
C LYS A 59 6.66 -9.19 4.71
N ASP A 60 6.75 -10.10 5.66
CA ASP A 60 6.46 -9.83 7.06
C ASP A 60 7.67 -9.16 7.73
N LEU A 61 7.58 -7.84 7.87
CA LEU A 61 8.66 -7.01 8.41
C LEU A 61 8.89 -7.20 9.92
N SER A 62 8.10 -8.04 10.59
CA SER A 62 8.39 -8.44 11.97
C SER A 62 9.50 -9.51 12.06
N ARG A 63 9.84 -10.15 10.93
CA ARG A 63 10.91 -11.15 10.83
C ARG A 63 12.29 -10.51 10.91
N THR A 64 13.28 -11.32 11.28
CA THR A 64 14.68 -10.85 11.32
C THR A 64 15.23 -10.60 9.92
N ASP A 65 16.19 -9.68 9.81
CA ASP A 65 16.87 -9.39 8.55
C ASP A 65 17.51 -10.63 7.91
N TYR A 66 17.99 -11.57 8.72
CA TYR A 66 18.55 -12.82 8.22
C TYR A 66 17.49 -13.64 7.48
N MET A 67 16.31 -13.82 8.08
CA MET A 67 15.20 -14.56 7.46
C MET A 67 14.69 -13.85 6.21
N LEU A 68 14.49 -12.53 6.28
CA LEU A 68 14.06 -11.73 5.14
C LEU A 68 15.02 -11.82 3.95
N LYS A 69 16.34 -11.72 4.19
CA LYS A 69 17.35 -11.89 3.14
C LYS A 69 17.33 -13.29 2.54
N LYS A 70 17.18 -14.32 3.37
CA LYS A 70 17.10 -15.72 2.90
C LYS A 70 15.86 -15.93 2.03
N GLU A 71 14.71 -15.46 2.48
CA GLU A 71 13.44 -15.53 1.73
C GLU A 71 13.52 -14.77 0.41
N LEU A 72 14.04 -13.54 0.40
CA LEU A 72 14.19 -12.76 -0.84
C LEU A 72 15.17 -13.41 -1.81
N ALA A 73 16.25 -14.00 -1.31
CA ALA A 73 17.20 -14.72 -2.16
C ALA A 73 16.58 -15.96 -2.79
N GLN A 74 15.73 -16.68 -2.05
CA GLN A 74 14.97 -17.82 -2.54
C GLN A 74 13.89 -17.39 -3.54
N ASP A 75 13.09 -16.36 -3.22
CA ASP A 75 12.08 -15.81 -4.13
C ASP A 75 12.71 -15.40 -5.46
N LEU A 76 13.90 -14.78 -5.42
CA LEU A 76 14.63 -14.38 -6.61
C LEU A 76 14.99 -15.59 -7.47
N ASP A 77 15.54 -16.65 -6.87
CA ASP A 77 15.93 -17.85 -7.60
C ASP A 77 14.72 -18.56 -8.22
N GLU A 78 13.63 -18.70 -7.46
CA GLU A 78 12.38 -19.31 -7.92
C GLU A 78 11.75 -18.50 -9.06
N SER A 79 11.75 -17.16 -8.95
CA SER A 79 11.22 -16.29 -10.01
C SER A 79 12.06 -16.43 -11.27
N LEU A 80 13.39 -16.44 -11.15
CA LEU A 80 14.28 -16.57 -12.30
C LEU A 80 14.19 -17.93 -13.00
N GLN A 81 13.82 -18.99 -12.29
CA GLN A 81 13.50 -20.27 -12.92
C GLN A 81 12.16 -20.19 -13.66
N ALA A 82 11.15 -19.59 -13.02
CA ALA A 82 9.81 -19.53 -13.59
C ALA A 82 9.70 -18.64 -14.84
N ILE A 83 10.54 -17.60 -14.95
CA ILE A 83 10.56 -16.72 -16.12
C ILE A 83 11.20 -17.36 -17.38
N GLU A 84 11.93 -18.48 -17.25
CA GLU A 84 12.52 -19.19 -18.39
C GLU A 84 11.43 -19.77 -19.31
N GLU A 85 10.22 -19.97 -18.80
CA GLU A 85 9.08 -20.52 -19.53
C GLU A 85 8.15 -19.45 -20.13
N LEU A 86 8.49 -18.17 -20.02
CA LEU A 86 7.63 -17.11 -20.53
C LEU A 86 7.49 -17.14 -22.06
N PRO A 87 6.27 -16.93 -22.60
CA PRO A 87 6.03 -16.95 -24.04
C PRO A 87 6.46 -15.65 -24.76
N PHE A 88 7.12 -14.72 -24.06
CA PHE A 88 7.53 -13.42 -24.61
C PHE A 88 8.90 -12.99 -24.09
N ASN A 89 9.59 -12.18 -24.89
CA ASN A 89 10.90 -11.65 -24.56
C ASN A 89 10.80 -10.42 -23.64
N PHE A 90 11.79 -10.26 -22.76
CA PHE A 90 11.96 -9.09 -21.91
C PHE A 90 13.45 -8.74 -21.77
N GLU A 91 13.74 -7.50 -21.37
CA GLU A 91 15.10 -6.98 -21.15
C GLU A 91 15.39 -6.71 -19.67
N PHE A 92 14.35 -6.52 -18.86
CA PHE A 92 14.47 -6.22 -17.45
C PHE A 92 13.58 -7.14 -16.62
N PHE A 93 14.17 -7.77 -15.61
CA PHE A 93 13.48 -8.42 -14.52
C PHE A 93 13.65 -7.60 -13.25
N ILE A 94 12.55 -7.34 -12.53
CA ILE A 94 12.57 -6.53 -11.31
C ILE A 94 11.93 -7.33 -10.16
N LEU A 95 12.68 -7.55 -9.09
CA LEU A 95 12.12 -8.00 -7.82
C LEU A 95 11.74 -6.77 -6.98
N ALA A 96 10.45 -6.45 -6.95
CA ALA A 96 9.88 -5.38 -6.13
C ALA A 96 9.44 -5.91 -4.76
N THR A 97 9.84 -5.26 -3.68
CA THR A 97 9.54 -5.77 -2.33
C THR A 97 9.20 -4.67 -1.33
N THR A 98 8.44 -5.04 -0.31
CA THR A 98 8.13 -4.17 0.82
C THR A 98 9.23 -4.11 1.87
N THR A 99 10.31 -4.88 1.73
CA THR A 99 11.45 -4.79 2.66
C THR A 99 12.30 -3.55 2.42
N LYS A 100 13.16 -3.26 3.39
CA LYS A 100 14.28 -2.34 3.17
C LYS A 100 15.28 -2.91 2.17
N LYS A 101 16.23 -2.07 1.78
CA LYS A 101 17.31 -2.43 0.88
C LYS A 101 18.35 -3.31 1.59
N TYR A 102 18.81 -4.37 0.92
CA TYR A 102 19.85 -5.27 1.41
C TYR A 102 20.98 -5.39 0.39
N THR A 103 22.20 -5.02 0.76
CA THR A 103 23.37 -5.09 -0.11
C THR A 103 23.59 -6.50 -0.65
N THR A 104 23.40 -7.53 0.18
CA THR A 104 23.54 -8.93 -0.25
C THR A 104 22.60 -9.33 -1.38
N ILE A 105 21.40 -8.75 -1.43
CA ILE A 105 20.44 -9.01 -2.51
C ILE A 105 20.81 -8.20 -3.74
N GLN A 106 21.24 -6.94 -3.57
CA GLN A 106 21.73 -6.12 -4.68
C GLN A 106 22.96 -6.70 -5.37
N ASP A 107 23.93 -7.20 -4.60
CA ASP A 107 25.13 -7.84 -5.14
C ASP A 107 24.75 -9.09 -5.93
N LYS A 108 23.79 -9.88 -5.41
CA LYS A 108 23.26 -11.05 -6.09
C LYS A 108 22.58 -10.66 -7.42
N THR A 109 21.70 -9.65 -7.42
CA THR A 109 21.05 -9.19 -8.66
C THR A 109 22.06 -8.63 -9.65
N ALA A 110 23.05 -7.86 -9.22
CA ALA A 110 24.09 -7.31 -10.09
C ALA A 110 24.95 -8.40 -10.74
N LYS A 111 25.28 -9.46 -10.00
CA LYS A 111 25.95 -10.64 -10.57
C LYS A 111 25.06 -11.34 -11.60
N LEU A 112 23.79 -11.55 -11.28
CA LEU A 112 22.85 -12.20 -12.19
C LEU A 112 22.63 -11.41 -13.48
N SER A 113 22.62 -10.08 -13.44
CA SER A 113 22.59 -9.23 -14.64
C SER A 113 23.79 -9.41 -15.57
N GLN A 114 24.93 -9.88 -15.05
CA GLN A 114 26.12 -10.19 -15.87
C GLN A 114 26.02 -11.59 -16.48
N ASP A 115 25.39 -12.52 -15.77
CA ASP A 115 25.30 -13.94 -16.14
C ASP A 115 24.08 -14.24 -17.05
N LYS A 116 23.07 -13.37 -17.06
CA LYS A 116 21.81 -13.53 -17.80
C LYS A 116 21.73 -12.54 -18.98
N PRO A 117 20.94 -12.84 -20.03
CA PRO A 117 20.77 -11.94 -21.19
C PRO A 117 19.86 -10.73 -20.92
N PHE A 118 19.40 -10.56 -19.68
CA PHE A 118 18.53 -9.48 -19.23
C PHE A 118 19.04 -8.92 -17.91
N ASP A 119 18.70 -7.68 -17.61
CA ASP A 119 19.10 -7.02 -16.37
C ASP A 119 18.16 -7.41 -15.23
N VAL A 120 18.75 -7.85 -14.11
CA VAL A 120 18.07 -8.23 -12.88
C VAL A 120 18.19 -7.09 -11.87
N GLN A 121 17.06 -6.51 -11.45
CA GLN A 121 17.04 -5.38 -10.53
C GLN A 121 16.32 -5.72 -9.23
N PHE A 122 16.75 -5.07 -8.16
CA PHE A 122 16.12 -5.13 -6.85
C PHE A 122 15.53 -3.77 -6.47
N LEU A 123 14.21 -3.71 -6.33
CA LEU A 123 13.46 -2.51 -5.98
C LEU A 123 12.89 -2.64 -4.55
N SER A 124 13.52 -1.95 -3.60
CA SER A 124 13.10 -1.98 -2.19
C SER A 124 11.99 -0.96 -1.90
N TRP A 125 11.36 -1.06 -0.72
CA TRP A 125 10.34 -0.10 -0.29
C TRP A 125 10.84 1.34 -0.32
N LYS A 126 12.08 1.58 0.13
CA LYS A 126 12.68 2.91 0.12
C LYS A 126 12.83 3.48 -1.30
N ASP A 127 13.06 2.62 -2.29
CA ASP A 127 13.14 3.03 -3.70
C ASP A 127 11.74 3.38 -4.21
N ILE A 128 10.74 2.56 -3.89
CA ILE A 128 9.31 2.80 -4.17
C ILE A 128 8.84 4.13 -3.58
N GLU A 129 9.16 4.41 -2.31
CA GLU A 129 8.81 5.65 -1.62
C GLU A 129 9.37 6.89 -2.34
N ARG A 130 10.56 6.78 -2.94
CA ARG A 130 11.15 7.87 -3.71
C ARG A 130 10.42 8.11 -5.03
N VAL A 131 9.93 7.05 -5.67
CA VAL A 131 9.21 7.14 -6.93
C VAL A 131 7.81 7.71 -6.68
N ILE A 132 7.04 7.18 -5.73
CA ILE A 132 5.66 7.63 -5.46
C ILE A 132 5.57 9.11 -5.03
N GLN A 133 6.63 9.66 -4.41
CA GLN A 133 6.71 11.09 -4.09
C GLN A 133 6.60 12.01 -5.33
N GLN A 134 6.83 11.48 -6.52
CA GLN A 134 6.76 12.23 -7.77
C GLN A 134 5.37 12.16 -8.41
N TYR A 135 4.44 11.35 -7.88
CA TYR A 135 3.12 11.10 -8.46
C TYR A 135 1.99 11.40 -7.47
N PRO A 136 1.51 12.66 -7.39
CA PRO A 136 0.45 13.06 -6.46
C PRO A 136 -0.84 12.24 -6.58
N GLU A 137 -1.26 11.90 -7.79
CA GLU A 137 -2.48 11.12 -8.02
C GLU A 137 -2.38 9.71 -7.40
N LEU A 138 -1.24 9.04 -7.55
CA LEU A 138 -1.02 7.74 -6.92
C LEU A 138 -1.00 7.85 -5.39
N ARG A 139 -0.43 8.92 -4.83
CA ARG A 139 -0.50 9.14 -3.38
C ARG A 139 -1.93 9.29 -2.92
N LYS A 140 -2.75 10.06 -3.64
CA LYS A 140 -4.17 10.26 -3.29
C LYS A 140 -4.95 8.94 -3.35
N GLN A 141 -4.67 8.09 -4.33
CA GLN A 141 -5.32 6.79 -4.49
C GLN A 141 -4.94 5.78 -3.39
N TYR A 142 -3.65 5.67 -3.07
CA TYR A 142 -3.14 4.63 -2.17
C TYR A 142 -2.97 5.10 -0.71
N TYR A 143 -2.76 6.39 -0.50
CA TYR A 143 -2.51 7.03 0.79
C TYR A 143 -3.39 8.29 1.01
N PRO A 144 -4.72 8.18 0.88
CA PRO A 144 -5.61 9.34 0.97
C PRO A 144 -5.51 10.10 2.31
N HIS A 145 -5.17 9.41 3.41
CA HIS A 145 -4.97 10.01 4.74
C HIS A 145 -3.69 10.83 4.88
N LEU A 146 -2.73 10.71 3.94
CA LEU A 146 -1.51 11.53 3.93
C LEU A 146 -1.69 12.83 3.13
N VAL A 147 -2.76 12.94 2.36
CA VAL A 147 -3.15 14.19 1.71
C VAL A 147 -3.71 15.09 2.82
N ALA A 148 -3.01 16.19 3.13
CA ALA A 148 -3.56 17.21 4.01
C ALA A 148 -4.96 17.58 3.49
N PRO A 149 -5.97 17.81 4.35
CA PRO A 149 -7.20 18.41 3.90
C PRO A 149 -6.79 19.74 3.27
N GLU A 150 -6.78 19.81 1.94
CA GLU A 150 -6.66 21.09 1.27
C GLU A 150 -7.77 21.95 1.85
N LEU A 151 -7.42 23.17 2.27
CA LEU A 151 -8.35 24.19 2.71
C LEU A 151 -9.51 24.26 1.71
N MET A 152 -10.60 23.55 2.03
CA MET A 152 -11.88 23.59 1.31
C MET A 152 -12.61 24.92 1.54
N ASP A 153 -11.93 25.92 2.10
CA ASP A 153 -12.41 27.30 2.27
C ASP A 153 -11.61 28.25 1.37
N SER A 154 -11.97 28.31 0.08
CA SER A 154 -11.78 29.55 -0.72
C SER A 154 -12.55 29.58 -2.05
N VAL A 155 -13.41 28.61 -2.36
CA VAL A 155 -14.38 28.74 -3.45
C VAL A 155 -15.80 28.67 -2.89
N GLN A 156 -16.18 29.73 -2.17
CA GLN A 156 -17.59 29.97 -1.87
C GLN A 156 -17.92 31.45 -2.11
N GLY A 157 -18.66 31.69 -3.19
CA GLY A 157 -19.75 32.65 -3.18
C GLY A 157 -19.42 34.13 -3.45
N SER A 158 -19.17 34.45 -4.70
CA SER A 158 -19.71 35.66 -5.34
C SER A 158 -19.82 35.29 -6.82
N ILE A 159 -20.98 35.24 -7.47
CA ILE A 159 -21.95 36.31 -7.67
C ILE A 159 -23.31 35.66 -8.01
N THR A 160 -24.38 36.02 -7.32
CA THR A 160 -25.75 35.79 -7.80
C THR A 160 -26.12 36.88 -8.82
N PRO A 161 -26.75 36.54 -9.95
CA PRO A 161 -27.77 37.38 -10.53
C PRO A 161 -29.14 36.71 -10.42
N THR A 162 -30.01 37.45 -9.75
CA THR A 162 -31.45 37.28 -9.62
C THR A 162 -32.10 37.08 -10.98
N VAL A 163 -32.89 36.00 -11.15
CA VAL A 163 -34.00 35.98 -12.09
C VAL A 163 -35.23 35.50 -11.34
N ALA A 164 -36.06 36.45 -10.91
CA ALA A 164 -37.41 36.16 -10.47
C ALA A 164 -38.29 36.02 -11.71
N VAL A 165 -38.75 34.80 -12.01
CA VAL A 165 -39.90 34.59 -12.88
C VAL A 165 -41.14 34.53 -12.01
N ASN A 166 -42.01 35.51 -12.20
CA ASN A 166 -43.33 35.62 -11.59
C ASN A 166 -44.34 34.96 -12.54
N GLY A 167 -45.17 34.04 -12.04
CA GLY A 167 -46.20 33.39 -12.85
C GLY A 167 -47.05 32.42 -12.04
N ASN A 168 -48.22 32.89 -11.62
CA ASN A 168 -49.34 32.06 -11.15
C ASN A 168 -49.73 31.04 -12.23
N ASP A 169 -49.92 29.78 -11.83
CA ASP A 169 -51.12 28.96 -12.11
C ASP A 169 -50.82 27.46 -11.94
N ASN A 170 -51.35 26.90 -10.86
CA ASN A 170 -52.00 25.59 -10.72
C ASN A 170 -51.82 24.51 -11.83
N MET A 171 -51.22 23.36 -11.46
CA MET A 171 -51.88 22.04 -11.24
C MET A 171 -51.04 20.79 -11.67
N VAL A 172 -50.74 19.97 -10.64
CA VAL A 172 -50.95 18.51 -10.48
C VAL A 172 -50.18 17.48 -11.34
N ALA A 173 -49.45 16.59 -10.63
CA ALA A 173 -49.60 15.12 -10.60
C ALA A 173 -48.22 14.42 -10.57
N GLY A 174 -47.97 13.61 -9.54
CA GLY A 174 -46.86 12.65 -9.56
C GLY A 174 -46.31 12.34 -8.18
N ARG A 175 -46.92 11.37 -7.51
CA ARG A 175 -46.30 10.65 -6.40
C ARG A 175 -44.95 10.11 -6.85
N ASP A 176 -43.91 10.27 -6.04
CA ASP A 176 -42.86 9.26 -5.97
C ASP A 176 -42.37 9.05 -4.55
N LEU A 177 -42.27 7.76 -4.24
CA LEU A 177 -42.05 7.15 -2.94
C LEU A 177 -40.62 7.38 -2.47
N THR A 178 -40.48 7.79 -1.21
CA THR A 178 -39.21 7.79 -0.50
C THR A 178 -38.82 6.35 -0.19
N VAL A 179 -37.93 5.77 -1.00
CA VAL A 179 -37.32 4.46 -0.72
C VAL A 179 -36.25 4.64 0.35
N ALA A 180 -36.44 3.96 1.47
CA ALA A 180 -35.54 3.91 2.60
C ALA A 180 -34.16 3.34 2.21
N GLN A 181 -33.09 4.11 2.45
CA GLN A 181 -31.75 3.55 2.63
C GLN A 181 -31.42 3.50 4.12
N LYS A 182 -31.40 2.27 4.63
CA LYS A 182 -31.03 1.88 5.97
C LYS A 182 -29.53 2.17 6.18
N ILE A 183 -29.22 3.31 6.80
CA ILE A 183 -27.87 3.66 7.26
C ILE A 183 -27.52 2.72 8.42
N ILE A 184 -26.65 1.74 8.16
CA ILE A 184 -25.99 0.96 9.22
C ILE A 184 -24.87 1.86 9.76
N LYS A 185 -25.12 2.50 10.92
CA LYS A 185 -24.08 3.26 11.66
C LYS A 185 -22.91 2.33 11.98
N LYS A 186 -21.74 2.60 11.41
CA LYS A 186 -20.47 1.95 11.75
C LYS A 186 -19.76 2.85 12.76
N ASN A 187 -19.75 2.42 14.03
CA ASN A 187 -18.99 2.92 15.18
C ASN A 187 -18.37 4.33 15.05
N GLU A 188 -19.13 5.35 15.45
CA GLU A 188 -18.53 6.61 15.92
C GLU A 188 -17.78 6.31 17.22
N VAL A 189 -16.47 6.50 17.21
CA VAL A 189 -15.66 6.56 18.44
C VAL A 189 -15.97 7.92 19.07
N ILE A 190 -16.77 7.91 20.14
CA ILE A 190 -17.02 9.09 20.95
C ILE A 190 -15.73 9.35 21.76
N PRO A 191 -15.02 10.48 21.55
CA PRO A 191 -13.85 10.81 22.37
C PRO A 191 -14.32 11.07 23.81
N ASP A 192 -13.80 10.28 24.75
CA ASP A 192 -14.12 10.40 26.17
C ASP A 192 -13.57 11.72 26.72
N ALA A 193 -14.41 12.48 27.44
CA ALA A 193 -14.12 13.85 27.88
C ALA A 193 -12.94 13.98 28.87
N GLY A 194 -12.37 12.85 29.30
CA GLY A 194 -11.18 12.76 30.16
C GLY A 194 -9.96 12.06 29.52
N GLY A 195 -10.02 11.70 28.24
CA GLY A 195 -8.91 11.02 27.57
C GLY A 195 -7.73 11.96 27.32
N ARG A 196 -6.56 11.69 27.89
CA ARG A 196 -5.32 12.36 27.48
C ARG A 196 -5.10 12.08 25.99
N HIS A 197 -5.08 13.13 25.17
CA HIS A 197 -4.58 13.04 23.80
C HIS A 197 -3.08 12.73 23.88
N ILE A 198 -2.73 11.47 23.58
CA ILE A 198 -1.34 11.04 23.45
C ILE A 198 -0.92 11.20 21.99
N THR A 199 0.32 11.65 21.78
CA THR A 199 0.94 11.73 20.46
C THR A 199 1.22 10.33 19.89
N ASP A 200 1.39 10.21 18.57
CA ASP A 200 1.74 8.93 17.93
C ASP A 200 3.04 8.32 18.50
N GLN A 201 3.99 9.17 18.89
CA GLN A 201 5.24 8.75 19.53
C GLN A 201 4.98 8.14 20.92
N GLU A 202 4.06 8.70 21.69
CA GLU A 202 3.65 8.17 22.98
C GLU A 202 2.84 6.87 22.80
N ALA A 203 1.94 6.80 21.82
CA ALA A 203 1.20 5.59 21.48
C ALA A 203 2.17 4.44 21.09
N TYR A 204 3.21 4.75 20.32
CA TYR A 204 4.25 3.78 19.96
C TYR A 204 5.07 3.31 21.16
N LYS A 205 5.45 4.22 22.07
CA LYS A 205 6.14 3.86 23.33
C LYS A 205 5.28 2.94 24.19
N ILE A 206 4.00 3.28 24.37
CA ILE A 206 3.04 2.49 25.16
C ILE A 206 2.89 1.09 24.53
N LYS A 207 2.72 1.01 23.20
CA LYS A 207 2.62 -0.26 22.48
C LYS A 207 3.85 -1.15 22.70
N ASN A 208 5.05 -0.57 22.68
CA ASN A 208 6.28 -1.32 22.91
C ASN A 208 6.43 -1.79 24.36
N GLU A 209 6.05 -0.97 25.33
CA GLU A 209 6.10 -1.36 26.75
C GLU A 209 5.07 -2.45 27.09
N VAL A 210 3.86 -2.36 26.53
CA VAL A 210 2.83 -3.43 26.66
C VAL A 210 3.34 -4.74 26.04
N LYS A 211 4.02 -4.67 24.89
CA LYS A 211 4.62 -5.84 24.25
C LYS A 211 5.71 -6.48 25.12
N LYS A 212 6.67 -5.69 25.62
CA LYS A 212 7.72 -6.18 26.53
C LYS A 212 7.15 -6.84 27.77
N TYR A 213 6.12 -6.24 28.39
CA TYR A 213 5.44 -6.83 29.54
C TYR A 213 4.75 -8.16 29.19
N SER A 214 4.07 -8.21 28.04
CA SER A 214 3.40 -9.44 27.60
C SER A 214 4.39 -10.57 27.33
N ASP A 215 5.55 -10.25 26.77
CA ASP A 215 6.58 -11.24 26.45
C ASP A 215 7.25 -11.74 27.73
N PHE A 216 7.61 -10.85 28.66
CA PHE A 216 8.13 -11.20 29.98
C PHE A 216 7.19 -12.10 30.79
N MET A 217 5.88 -11.82 30.77
CA MET A 217 4.90 -12.64 31.49
C MET A 217 4.76 -14.04 30.87
N LYS A 218 4.80 -14.14 29.54
CA LYS A 218 4.78 -15.44 28.84
C LYS A 218 6.03 -16.27 29.13
N GLU A 219 7.21 -15.63 29.17
CA GLU A 219 8.46 -16.28 29.56
C GLU A 219 8.43 -16.78 31.01
N ALA A 220 7.75 -16.04 31.90
CA ALA A 220 7.51 -16.46 33.29
C ALA A 220 6.38 -17.51 33.45
N GLY A 221 5.77 -17.98 32.37
CA GLY A 221 4.65 -18.94 32.41
C GLY A 221 3.34 -18.37 32.97
N LEU A 222 3.21 -17.05 33.03
CA LEU A 222 2.06 -16.33 33.57
C LEU A 222 1.19 -15.75 32.45
N ASN A 223 -0.11 -15.69 32.67
CA ASN A 223 -1.02 -15.04 31.72
C ASN A 223 -0.89 -13.51 31.83
N PRO A 224 -0.52 -12.81 30.74
CA PRO A 224 -0.37 -11.37 30.77
C PRO A 224 -1.73 -10.70 30.98
N ASN A 225 -1.81 -9.76 31.93
CA ASN A 225 -2.95 -8.88 32.11
C ASN A 225 -2.55 -7.42 31.77
N PRO A 226 -2.80 -6.97 30.52
CA PRO A 226 -2.38 -5.65 30.04
C PRO A 226 -2.99 -4.49 30.82
N SER A 227 -4.14 -4.67 31.48
CA SER A 227 -4.80 -3.63 32.29
C SER A 227 -3.94 -3.13 33.46
N LYS A 228 -2.97 -3.93 33.93
CA LYS A 228 -2.04 -3.52 34.99
C LYS A 228 -0.96 -2.55 34.51
N VAL A 229 -0.64 -2.54 33.22
CA VAL A 229 0.36 -1.64 32.62
C VAL A 229 -0.15 -0.20 32.61
N TRP A 230 -1.45 -0.01 32.36
CA TRP A 230 -2.11 1.28 32.34
C TRP A 230 -2.19 2.00 33.70
N LYS A 231 -2.07 1.27 34.82
CA LYS A 231 -2.09 1.88 36.17
C LYS A 231 -0.74 2.49 36.60
N ARG A 232 0.33 2.30 35.80
CA ARG A 232 1.70 2.77 36.10
C ARG A 232 2.21 3.83 35.11
N LEU A 233 1.41 4.15 34.09
CA LEU A 233 1.65 5.21 33.10
C LEU A 233 0.73 6.40 33.42
#